data_AF-A0A1B3XMQ8-F1
#
_entry.id   AF-A0A1B3XMQ8-F1
#
_cell.length_a   1.000
_cell.length_b   1.000
_cell.length_c   1.000
_cell.angle_alpha   90.00
_cell.angle_beta   90.00
_cell.angle_gamma   90.00
#
_symmetry.space_group_name_H-M   'P 1'
#
loop_
_entity.id
_entity.type
_entity.pdbx_description
1 polymer ?
#
loop_
_entity_poly.entity_id
_entity_poly.type
_entity_poly.pdbx_seq_one_letter_code
_entity_poly.pdbx_strand_id
1 'polypeptide(L)'
;MTVALQTLLDRSIKNMGSGMNSVVKASALEMIKRAYKEGIYAQISAGFRSMEEQAALYGQGRLFYSYRGKNYADLSKPQVTKAKPGQSFHNFGVAIDFFIVSDDGKNAIWTINTKWTRVASIGKELGFKWGGDWTGFKDYPHLEMTGGLSYAQMQLGKKPSLSLKFKDDDDIAVIEPPKKDVDSEVTKEPSKDNGDRTIVSIQKTLNSRYDAGLVVDGINGPKTQTALIKALQTELNKQFNKKLIVDGKWGAKTKAAIVTLEKGAKGNLTWILQAALYTEGYKPGTLDSIFGQATETALAKFQKAKMIAADKKAGKATFAELFAA
;
A
#
# COMPACT_ATOMS: atom_id res chain seq x y z
N MET A 1 2.31 14.95 17.96
CA MET A 1 0.89 15.19 17.63
C MET A 1 0.64 14.60 16.26
N THR A 2 -0.49 13.91 16.07
CA THR A 2 -0.86 13.35 14.76
C THR A 2 -1.30 14.47 13.83
N VAL A 3 -0.95 14.38 12.55
CA VAL A 3 -1.38 15.34 11.51
C VAL A 3 -2.91 15.31 11.36
N ALA A 4 -3.52 16.49 11.27
CA ALA A 4 -4.94 16.60 11.02
C ALA A 4 -5.28 16.19 9.58
N LEU A 5 -6.40 15.50 9.38
CA LEU A 5 -6.90 15.14 8.06
C LEU A 5 -7.00 16.36 7.14
N GLN A 6 -7.56 17.46 7.65
CA GLN A 6 -7.72 18.69 6.87
C GLN A 6 -6.38 19.21 6.35
N THR A 7 -5.31 19.11 7.14
CA THR A 7 -3.96 19.49 6.70
C THR A 7 -3.48 18.66 5.51
N LEU A 8 -3.76 17.35 5.50
CA LEU A 8 -3.41 16.48 4.36
C LEU A 8 -4.24 16.82 3.12
N LEU A 9 -5.54 17.09 3.30
CA LEU A 9 -6.45 17.48 2.23
C LEU A 9 -6.03 18.81 1.60
N ASP A 10 -5.76 19.85 2.40
CA ASP A 10 -5.39 21.18 1.91
C ASP A 10 -4.08 21.16 1.12
N ARG A 11 -3.06 20.47 1.66
CA ARG A 11 -1.77 20.30 0.98
C ARG A 11 -1.94 19.52 -0.33
N SER A 12 -2.79 18.50 -0.32
CA SER A 12 -3.07 17.70 -1.52
C SER A 12 -3.83 18.49 -2.58
N ILE A 13 -4.83 19.30 -2.19
CA ILE A 13 -5.56 20.20 -3.09
C ILE A 13 -4.60 21.20 -3.74
N LYS A 14 -3.70 21.79 -2.95
CA LYS A 14 -2.66 22.70 -3.45
C LYS A 14 -1.76 22.01 -4.49
N ASN A 15 -1.28 20.80 -4.18
CA ASN A 15 -0.37 20.05 -5.06
C ASN A 15 -1.06 19.48 -6.31
N MET A 16 -2.38 19.28 -6.27
CA MET A 16 -3.15 18.82 -7.41
C MET A 16 -3.31 19.88 -8.51
N GLY A 17 -3.29 21.17 -8.16
CA GLY A 17 -3.49 22.26 -9.11
C GLY A 17 -4.94 22.37 -9.62
N SER A 18 -5.23 23.46 -10.35
CA SER A 18 -6.58 23.79 -10.81
C SER A 18 -7.04 23.03 -12.06
N GLY A 19 -6.12 22.45 -12.82
CA GLY A 19 -6.43 21.74 -14.08
C GLY A 19 -6.89 20.30 -13.92
N MET A 20 -7.18 19.84 -12.70
CA MET A 20 -7.64 18.47 -12.45
C MET A 20 -9.06 18.23 -12.94
N ASN A 21 -9.30 17.03 -13.46
CA ASN A 21 -10.65 16.52 -13.64
C ASN A 21 -11.35 16.40 -12.27
N SER A 22 -12.61 16.84 -12.18
CA SER A 22 -13.35 16.90 -10.91
C SER A 22 -13.53 15.53 -10.25
N VAL A 23 -13.80 14.48 -11.03
CA VAL A 23 -13.95 13.10 -10.54
C VAL A 23 -12.62 12.57 -10.00
N VAL A 24 -11.52 12.87 -10.68
CA VAL A 24 -10.17 12.45 -10.27
C VAL A 24 -9.77 13.16 -8.97
N LYS A 25 -10.01 14.48 -8.88
CA LYS A 25 -9.78 15.26 -7.67
C LYS A 25 -10.58 14.72 -6.49
N ALA A 26 -11.90 14.54 -6.66
CA ALA A 26 -12.77 14.04 -5.61
C ALA A 26 -12.34 12.63 -5.14
N SER A 27 -12.02 11.74 -6.08
CA SER A 27 -11.53 10.40 -5.76
C SER A 27 -10.16 10.41 -5.05
N ALA A 28 -9.26 11.33 -5.39
CA ALA A 28 -7.99 11.48 -4.69
C ALA A 28 -8.20 11.92 -3.23
N LEU A 29 -9.12 12.84 -2.98
CA LEU A 29 -9.46 13.28 -1.63
C LEU A 29 -10.14 12.17 -0.82
N GLU A 30 -11.05 11.43 -1.45
CA GLU A 30 -11.68 10.26 -0.81
C GLU A 30 -10.66 9.16 -0.49
N MET A 31 -9.68 8.94 -1.37
CA MET A 31 -8.56 8.03 -1.10
C MET A 31 -7.80 8.44 0.17
N ILE A 32 -7.51 9.73 0.35
CA ILE A 32 -6.85 10.25 1.56
C ILE A 32 -7.74 10.05 2.78
N LYS A 33 -9.05 10.36 2.69
CA LYS A 33 -10.00 10.18 3.80
C LYS A 33 -10.06 8.72 4.25
N ARG A 34 -10.16 7.76 3.32
CA ARG A 34 -10.18 6.33 3.63
C ARG A 34 -8.85 5.86 4.22
N ALA A 35 -7.73 6.28 3.65
CA ALA A 35 -6.40 5.96 4.19
C ALA A 35 -6.24 6.52 5.62
N TYR A 36 -6.71 7.73 5.88
CA TYR A 36 -6.65 8.37 7.19
C TYR A 36 -7.46 7.59 8.24
N LYS A 37 -8.66 7.11 7.88
CA LYS A 37 -9.47 6.22 8.74
C LYS A 37 -8.74 4.92 9.10
N GLU A 38 -7.81 4.48 8.26
CA GLU A 38 -6.95 3.31 8.50
C GLU A 38 -5.62 3.65 9.22
N GLY A 39 -5.43 4.90 9.65
CA GLY A 39 -4.18 5.36 10.28
C GLY A 39 -3.00 5.48 9.31
N ILE A 40 -3.30 5.64 8.02
CA ILE A 40 -2.32 5.85 6.96
C ILE A 40 -2.43 7.29 6.46
N TYR A 41 -1.39 8.07 6.70
CA TYR A 41 -1.37 9.48 6.34
C TYR A 41 -0.80 9.64 4.94
N ALA A 42 -1.67 9.68 3.93
CA ALA A 42 -1.30 9.91 2.54
C ALA A 42 -1.43 11.40 2.17
N GLN A 43 -0.58 11.86 1.25
CA GLN A 43 -0.65 13.19 0.68
C GLN A 43 -0.35 13.13 -0.83
N ILE A 44 -1.04 13.95 -1.62
CA ILE A 44 -0.72 14.11 -3.05
C ILE A 44 0.54 14.95 -3.20
N SER A 45 1.53 14.48 -3.97
CA SER A 45 2.74 15.24 -4.35
C SER A 45 2.56 16.03 -5.63
N ALA A 46 1.78 15.52 -6.59
CA ALA A 46 1.51 16.21 -7.85
C ALA A 46 0.15 15.81 -8.42
N GLY A 47 -0.50 16.73 -9.13
CA GLY A 47 -1.68 16.44 -9.97
C GLY A 47 -1.49 17.00 -11.37
N PHE A 48 -2.30 17.99 -11.75
CA PHE A 48 -2.22 18.63 -13.06
C PHE A 48 -0.86 19.31 -13.28
N ARG A 49 -0.33 19.15 -14.49
CA ARG A 49 0.90 19.81 -14.94
C ARG A 49 0.70 20.37 -16.34
N SER A 50 0.94 21.66 -16.53
CA SER A 50 0.92 22.30 -17.86
C SER A 50 1.96 21.70 -18.82
N MET A 51 1.83 22.02 -20.10
CA MET A 51 2.78 21.58 -21.13
C MET A 51 4.17 22.15 -20.88
N GLU A 52 4.25 23.40 -20.45
CA GLU A 52 5.48 24.11 -20.12
C GLU A 52 6.17 23.53 -18.88
N GLU A 53 5.41 23.19 -17.82
CA GLU A 53 5.97 22.51 -16.65
C GLU A 53 6.48 21.09 -16.99
N GLN A 54 5.76 20.35 -17.84
CA GLN A 54 6.23 19.06 -18.33
C GLN A 54 7.48 19.20 -19.21
N ALA A 55 7.59 20.28 -20.00
CA ALA A 55 8.78 20.58 -20.78
C ALA A 55 9.97 20.84 -19.85
N ALA A 56 9.78 21.58 -18.76
CA ALA A 56 10.81 21.81 -17.75
C ALA A 56 11.28 20.51 -17.10
N LEU A 57 10.39 19.58 -16.75
CA LEU A 57 10.78 18.27 -16.22
C LEU A 57 11.48 17.40 -17.25
N TYR A 58 11.01 17.40 -18.50
CA TYR A 58 11.67 16.66 -19.58
C TYR A 58 13.03 17.26 -19.92
N GLY A 59 13.25 18.56 -19.73
CA GLY A 59 14.56 19.17 -19.95
C GLY A 59 15.65 18.78 -18.95
N GLN A 60 15.27 18.27 -17.77
CA GLN A 60 16.23 17.85 -16.74
C GLN A 60 17.11 16.70 -17.22
N GLY A 61 18.42 16.84 -17.02
CA GLY A 61 19.43 15.87 -17.44
C GLY A 61 19.61 15.78 -18.97
N ARG A 62 18.98 16.67 -19.75
CA ARG A 62 19.06 16.66 -21.21
C ARG A 62 19.76 17.91 -21.75
N LEU A 63 20.69 17.69 -22.68
CA LEU A 63 21.34 18.75 -23.46
C LEU A 63 20.41 19.26 -24.57
N PHE A 64 20.49 20.56 -24.85
CA PHE A 64 19.88 21.22 -26.01
C PHE A 64 18.37 21.00 -26.20
N TYR A 65 17.64 20.72 -25.13
CA TYR A 65 16.20 20.54 -25.21
C TYR A 65 15.45 21.87 -25.23
N SER A 66 14.66 22.11 -26.27
CA SER A 66 13.75 23.25 -26.38
C SER A 66 12.30 22.81 -26.60
N TYR A 67 11.37 23.64 -26.15
CA TYR A 67 9.94 23.48 -26.37
C TYR A 67 9.31 24.84 -26.66
N ARG A 68 8.57 24.94 -27.76
CA ARG A 68 7.94 26.19 -28.24
C ARG A 68 8.92 27.37 -28.31
N GLY A 69 10.12 27.13 -28.83
CA GLY A 69 11.15 28.17 -28.99
C GLY A 69 11.90 28.58 -27.71
N LYS A 70 11.51 28.04 -26.53
CA LYS A 70 12.20 28.29 -25.26
C LYS A 70 13.11 27.11 -24.89
N ASN A 71 14.31 27.40 -24.41
CA ASN A 71 15.23 26.39 -23.89
C ASN A 71 14.77 25.90 -22.50
N TYR A 72 14.71 24.59 -22.32
CA TYR A 72 14.37 23.92 -21.07
C TYR A 72 15.46 22.95 -20.58
N ALA A 73 16.58 22.82 -21.30
CA ALA A 73 17.71 21.99 -20.89
C ALA A 73 18.22 22.38 -19.49
N ASP A 74 18.30 21.41 -18.58
CA ASP A 74 18.80 21.61 -17.21
C ASP A 74 19.65 20.41 -16.79
N LEU A 75 20.96 20.47 -17.08
CA LEU A 75 21.90 19.42 -16.70
C LEU A 75 22.21 19.38 -15.19
N SER A 76 21.80 20.40 -14.43
CA SER A 76 22.03 20.42 -12.98
C SER A 76 21.09 19.46 -12.24
N LYS A 77 20.06 18.95 -12.92
CA LYS A 77 19.04 18.08 -12.34
C LYS A 77 19.05 16.70 -12.98
N PRO A 78 18.75 15.65 -12.21
CA PRO A 78 18.61 14.30 -12.75
C PRO A 78 17.39 14.23 -13.69
N GLN A 79 17.44 13.31 -14.64
CA GLN A 79 16.28 13.03 -15.48
C GLN A 79 15.17 12.36 -14.66
N VAL A 80 14.07 13.06 -14.42
CA VAL A 80 12.93 12.55 -13.61
C VAL A 80 11.75 12.05 -14.45
N THR A 81 11.77 12.24 -15.77
CA THR A 81 10.69 11.76 -16.65
C THR A 81 11.20 11.38 -18.05
N LYS A 82 10.48 10.43 -18.67
CA LYS A 82 10.63 10.08 -20.09
C LYS A 82 9.53 10.69 -20.97
N ALA A 83 8.50 11.32 -20.38
CA ALA A 83 7.36 11.86 -21.11
C ALA A 83 7.60 13.31 -21.55
N LYS A 84 7.45 13.58 -22.86
CA LYS A 84 7.43 14.95 -23.40
C LYS A 84 6.12 15.66 -23.02
N PRO A 85 6.02 16.99 -23.20
CA PRO A 85 4.75 17.70 -23.12
C PRO A 85 3.65 17.00 -23.92
N GLY A 86 2.53 16.71 -23.26
CA GLY A 86 1.38 16.02 -23.82
C GLY A 86 1.48 14.50 -23.83
N GLN A 87 2.59 13.91 -23.39
CA GLN A 87 2.76 12.46 -23.27
C GLN A 87 2.61 11.95 -21.84
N SER A 88 2.32 12.85 -20.88
CA SER A 88 2.04 12.52 -19.49
C SER A 88 0.55 12.72 -19.20
N PHE A 89 -0.05 11.80 -18.46
CA PHE A 89 -1.46 11.92 -18.04
C PHE A 89 -1.69 13.08 -17.05
N HIS A 90 -0.64 13.56 -16.38
CA HIS A 90 -0.69 14.81 -15.59
C HIS A 90 -1.04 16.03 -16.47
N ASN A 91 -0.72 16.00 -17.77
CA ASN A 91 -1.05 17.09 -18.70
C ASN A 91 -2.54 17.25 -18.98
N PHE A 92 -3.33 16.24 -18.63
CA PHE A 92 -4.76 16.20 -18.90
C PHE A 92 -5.59 16.20 -17.61
N GLY A 93 -4.94 16.36 -16.44
CA GLY A 93 -5.63 16.44 -15.15
C GLY A 93 -6.25 15.11 -14.70
N VAL A 94 -5.70 13.99 -15.18
CA VAL A 94 -6.26 12.64 -14.95
C VAL A 94 -5.28 11.70 -14.26
N ALA A 95 -4.20 12.24 -13.71
CA ALA A 95 -3.23 11.51 -12.91
C ALA A 95 -2.83 12.29 -11.66
N ILE A 96 -2.45 11.56 -10.62
CA ILE A 96 -1.91 12.07 -9.38
C ILE A 96 -0.69 11.23 -8.99
N ASP A 97 0.26 11.88 -8.31
CA ASP A 97 1.30 11.20 -7.56
C ASP A 97 1.03 11.35 -6.07
N PHE A 98 1.25 10.30 -5.29
CA PHE A 98 1.12 10.37 -3.83
C PHE A 98 2.35 9.87 -3.10
N PHE A 99 2.42 10.20 -1.81
CA PHE A 99 3.38 9.66 -0.87
C PHE A 99 2.74 9.51 0.51
N ILE A 100 3.42 8.77 1.38
CA ILE A 100 3.04 8.63 2.79
C ILE A 100 3.76 9.69 3.61
N VAL A 101 3.14 10.23 4.66
CA VAL A 101 3.80 11.12 5.61
C VAL A 101 3.95 10.47 6.98
N SER A 102 4.94 10.95 7.76
CA SER A 102 5.07 10.62 9.18
C SER A 102 3.80 10.99 9.95
N ASP A 103 3.63 10.38 11.13
CA ASP A 103 2.44 10.61 11.95
C ASP A 103 2.20 12.09 12.27
N ASP A 104 3.27 12.88 12.42
CA ASP A 104 3.19 14.33 12.63
C ASP A 104 3.03 15.17 11.35
N GLY A 105 3.00 14.52 10.19
CA GLY A 105 2.82 15.14 8.88
C GLY A 105 4.01 15.98 8.42
N LYS A 106 5.19 15.84 9.02
CA LYS A 106 6.37 16.67 8.70
C LYS A 106 7.30 16.05 7.66
N ASN A 107 7.38 14.73 7.60
CA ASN A 107 8.32 14.03 6.72
C ASN A 107 7.60 13.24 5.64
N ALA A 108 8.06 13.38 4.40
CA ALA A 108 7.66 12.51 3.29
C ALA A 108 8.39 11.17 3.39
N ILE A 109 7.65 10.08 3.28
CA ILE A 109 8.13 8.69 3.33
C ILE A 109 7.88 8.08 1.95
N TRP A 110 8.96 7.87 1.20
CA TRP A 110 8.95 7.34 -0.17
C TRP A 110 9.18 5.82 -0.24
N THR A 111 9.15 5.15 0.91
CA THR A 111 9.31 3.71 0.99
C THR A 111 8.03 3.00 0.54
N ILE A 112 8.17 2.14 -0.46
CA ILE A 112 7.06 1.32 -0.97
C ILE A 112 6.83 0.16 -0.01
N ASN A 113 5.91 0.37 0.91
CA ASN A 113 5.56 -0.54 1.99
C ASN A 113 4.07 -0.93 1.92
N THR A 114 3.62 -1.77 2.84
CA THR A 114 2.22 -2.19 2.98
C THR A 114 1.23 -1.02 3.13
N LYS A 115 1.64 0.11 3.74
CA LYS A 115 0.80 1.32 3.78
C LYS A 115 0.65 1.93 2.39
N TRP A 116 1.74 1.99 1.62
CA TRP A 116 1.74 2.48 0.25
C TRP A 116 0.83 1.64 -0.66
N THR A 117 0.99 0.32 -0.62
CA THR A 117 0.17 -0.59 -1.43
C THR A 117 -1.29 -0.54 -1.01
N ARG A 118 -1.60 -0.31 0.28
CA ARG A 118 -2.96 -0.11 0.74
C ARG A 118 -3.58 1.18 0.18
N VAL A 119 -2.87 2.31 0.21
CA VAL A 119 -3.35 3.57 -0.40
C VAL A 119 -3.60 3.40 -1.89
N ALA A 120 -2.70 2.74 -2.61
CA ALA A 120 -2.90 2.42 -4.02
C ALA A 120 -4.11 1.50 -4.25
N SER A 121 -4.35 0.51 -3.39
CA SER A 121 -5.54 -0.34 -3.44
C SER A 121 -6.83 0.44 -3.25
N ILE A 122 -6.87 1.36 -2.28
CA ILE A 122 -8.00 2.27 -2.08
C ILE A 122 -8.21 3.13 -3.35
N GLY A 123 -7.14 3.65 -3.94
CA GLY A 123 -7.21 4.35 -5.23
C GLY A 123 -7.85 3.48 -6.32
N LYS A 124 -7.46 2.20 -6.41
CA LYS A 124 -8.03 1.25 -7.38
C LYS A 124 -9.53 0.99 -7.15
N GLU A 125 -9.96 0.85 -5.90
CA GLU A 125 -11.39 0.76 -5.54
C GLU A 125 -12.18 1.98 -6.02
N LEU A 126 -11.54 3.15 -6.02
CA LEU A 126 -12.12 4.42 -6.47
C LEU A 126 -12.05 4.63 -8.00
N GLY A 127 -11.42 3.71 -8.73
CA GLY A 127 -11.34 3.72 -10.20
C GLY A 127 -9.98 4.10 -10.78
N PHE A 128 -8.96 4.33 -9.95
CA PHE A 128 -7.59 4.54 -10.44
C PHE A 128 -6.97 3.25 -10.97
N LYS A 129 -6.09 3.37 -11.96
CA LYS A 129 -5.04 2.39 -12.24
C LYS A 129 -3.77 2.84 -11.53
N TRP A 130 -2.97 1.89 -11.07
CA TRP A 130 -1.75 2.17 -10.32
C TRP A 130 -0.49 1.88 -11.14
N GLY A 131 0.46 2.81 -11.16
CA GLY A 131 1.73 2.64 -11.86
C GLY A 131 2.64 1.57 -11.27
N GLY A 132 2.42 1.19 -10.01
CA GLY A 132 3.07 0.02 -9.39
C GLY A 132 2.66 -1.33 -10.01
N ASP A 133 1.50 -1.40 -10.67
CA ASP A 133 1.02 -2.60 -11.36
C ASP A 133 1.62 -2.75 -12.78
N TRP A 134 2.36 -1.75 -13.29
CA TRP A 134 2.94 -1.82 -14.61
C TRP A 134 4.00 -2.93 -14.71
N THR A 135 4.02 -3.63 -15.84
CA THR A 135 4.99 -4.70 -16.10
C THR A 135 6.37 -4.18 -16.49
N GLY A 136 6.43 -2.93 -16.98
CA GLY A 136 7.66 -2.24 -17.36
C GLY A 136 8.22 -1.37 -16.23
N PHE A 137 8.57 -0.12 -16.57
CA PHE A 137 9.06 0.86 -15.61
C PHE A 137 7.97 1.19 -14.60
N LYS A 138 8.01 0.58 -13.42
CA LYS A 138 7.03 0.82 -12.35
C LYS A 138 7.17 2.22 -11.78
N ASP A 139 6.06 2.93 -11.74
CA ASP A 139 5.95 4.26 -11.17
C ASP A 139 5.03 4.19 -9.95
N TYR A 140 5.61 3.90 -8.78
CA TYR A 140 4.83 3.59 -7.58
C TYR A 140 4.02 4.77 -7.01
N PRO A 141 4.45 6.04 -7.11
CA PRO A 141 3.60 7.19 -6.77
C PRO A 141 2.39 7.37 -7.67
N HIS A 142 2.48 6.93 -8.93
CA HIS A 142 1.54 7.30 -9.98
C HIS A 142 0.21 6.54 -9.91
N LEU A 143 -0.89 7.28 -9.95
CA LEU A 143 -2.25 6.79 -10.10
C LEU A 143 -2.95 7.55 -11.23
N GLU A 144 -3.68 6.85 -12.11
CA GLU A 144 -4.37 7.47 -13.25
C GLU A 144 -5.81 7.00 -13.46
N MET A 145 -6.67 7.88 -13.96
CA MET A 145 -8.05 7.59 -14.38
C MET A 145 -8.29 8.06 -15.81
N THR A 146 -7.81 7.30 -16.79
CA THR A 146 -7.82 7.72 -18.20
C THR A 146 -9.13 7.45 -18.93
N GLY A 147 -10.06 6.70 -18.32
CA GLY A 147 -11.27 6.22 -19.01
C GLY A 147 -10.96 5.35 -20.23
N GLY A 148 -9.75 4.77 -20.31
CA GLY A 148 -9.29 3.99 -21.47
C GLY A 148 -8.69 4.82 -22.60
N LEU A 149 -8.62 6.15 -22.47
CA LEU A 149 -8.03 7.01 -23.48
C LEU A 149 -6.49 7.01 -23.40
N SER A 150 -5.85 7.07 -24.57
CA SER A 150 -4.40 7.32 -24.67
C SER A 150 -4.09 8.81 -24.61
N TYR A 151 -2.85 9.18 -24.28
CA TYR A 151 -2.42 10.58 -24.32
C TYR A 151 -2.59 11.19 -25.74
N ALA A 152 -2.40 10.41 -26.81
CA ALA A 152 -2.57 10.89 -28.18
C ALA A 152 -4.03 11.27 -28.47
N GLN A 153 -4.99 10.50 -27.96
CA GLN A 153 -6.40 10.83 -28.05
C GLN A 153 -6.75 12.10 -27.26
N MET A 154 -6.13 12.28 -26.08
CA MET A 154 -6.36 13.48 -25.26
C MET A 154 -5.70 14.74 -25.87
N GLN A 155 -4.56 14.61 -26.56
CA GLN A 155 -3.98 15.70 -27.35
C GLN A 155 -4.91 16.18 -28.46
N LEU A 156 -5.71 15.27 -29.04
CA LEU A 156 -6.75 15.59 -30.02
C LEU A 156 -8.04 16.14 -29.38
N GLY A 157 -8.03 16.43 -28.06
CA GLY A 157 -9.15 17.03 -27.34
C GLY A 157 -10.18 16.03 -26.78
N LYS A 158 -9.97 14.71 -26.93
CA LYS A 158 -10.86 13.74 -26.28
C LYS A 158 -10.72 13.81 -24.76
N LYS A 159 -11.86 13.85 -24.06
CA LYS A 159 -11.92 13.87 -22.59
C LYS A 159 -12.51 12.55 -22.09
N PRO A 160 -12.03 12.00 -20.96
CA PRO A 160 -12.59 10.78 -20.41
C PRO A 160 -13.97 11.04 -19.82
N SER A 161 -14.87 10.08 -19.99
CA SER A 161 -16.13 10.04 -19.25
C SER A 161 -15.91 9.25 -17.96
N LEU A 162 -15.85 9.95 -16.83
CA LEU A 162 -15.58 9.37 -15.51
C LEU A 162 -16.78 9.59 -14.59
N SER A 163 -16.99 8.68 -13.65
CA SER A 163 -18.01 8.78 -12.61
C SER A 163 -17.44 8.39 -11.25
N LEU A 164 -17.95 9.02 -10.19
CA LEU A 164 -17.56 8.71 -8.82
C LEU A 164 -17.95 7.26 -8.47
N LYS A 165 -17.08 6.57 -7.75
CA LYS A 165 -17.30 5.21 -7.23
C LYS A 165 -17.70 5.19 -5.75
N PHE A 166 -18.09 6.36 -5.24
CA PHE A 166 -18.53 6.57 -3.87
C PHE A 166 -19.66 7.59 -3.86
N LYS A 167 -20.45 7.59 -2.79
CA LYS A 167 -21.43 8.65 -2.54
C LYS A 167 -20.69 9.82 -1.92
N ASP A 168 -20.89 11.02 -2.45
CA ASP A 168 -20.51 12.24 -1.74
C ASP A 168 -21.44 12.34 -0.54
N ASP A 169 -21.00 11.81 0.61
CA ASP A 169 -21.58 12.23 1.87
C ASP A 169 -21.00 13.62 2.16
N ASP A 170 -21.82 14.64 1.93
CA ASP A 170 -21.60 16.02 2.36
C ASP A 170 -21.42 16.03 3.88
N ASP A 171 -20.19 15.86 4.36
CA ASP A 171 -19.79 16.35 5.68
C ASP A 171 -18.26 16.46 5.75
N ILE A 172 -17.77 17.69 5.52
CA ILE A 172 -16.49 18.15 6.05
C ILE A 172 -16.72 18.43 7.56
N ALA A 173 -17.13 17.41 8.31
CA ALA A 173 -17.12 17.47 9.76
C ALA A 173 -15.69 17.21 10.20
N VAL A 174 -15.15 18.13 11.00
CA VAL A 174 -13.80 18.09 11.58
C VAL A 174 -13.57 16.72 12.25
N ILE A 175 -12.90 15.80 11.55
CA ILE A 175 -12.49 14.52 12.13
C ILE A 175 -11.26 14.81 12.98
N GLU A 176 -11.48 15.06 14.27
CA GLU A 176 -10.39 15.07 15.25
C GLU A 176 -9.69 13.69 15.27
N PRO A 177 -8.36 13.66 15.46
CA PRO A 177 -7.63 12.40 15.57
C PRO A 177 -8.17 11.59 16.76
N PRO A 178 -8.28 10.25 16.65
CA PRO A 178 -8.88 9.46 17.71
C PRO A 178 -7.99 9.53 18.97
N LYS A 179 -8.53 10.16 20.02
CA LYS A 179 -7.96 10.10 21.37
C LYS A 179 -8.23 8.73 21.96
N LYS A 180 -7.21 8.20 22.64
CA LYS A 180 -7.29 7.00 23.47
C LYS A 180 -8.28 7.23 24.62
N ASP A 181 -8.93 6.13 24.99
CA ASP A 181 -9.52 5.78 26.29
C ASP A 181 -11.07 5.65 26.36
N VAL A 182 -11.46 4.37 26.55
CA VAL A 182 -12.48 3.81 27.46
C VAL A 182 -13.95 3.67 27.01
N ASP A 183 -14.31 2.39 26.87
CA ASP A 183 -15.51 1.63 27.24
C ASP A 183 -16.93 1.85 26.66
N SER A 184 -17.53 0.67 26.47
CA SER A 184 -18.94 0.27 26.52
C SER A 184 -19.80 0.41 25.26
N GLU A 185 -20.09 -0.79 24.72
CA GLU A 185 -21.44 -1.26 24.44
C GLU A 185 -22.25 -0.51 23.37
N VAL A 186 -22.19 -0.98 22.12
CA VAL A 186 -23.35 -0.98 21.23
C VAL A 186 -23.36 -2.26 20.39
N THR A 187 -24.35 -3.07 20.72
CA THR A 187 -24.98 -4.08 19.88
C THR A 187 -25.22 -3.62 18.45
N LYS A 188 -24.74 -4.38 17.47
CA LYS A 188 -25.55 -5.01 16.41
C LYS A 188 -24.63 -5.80 15.48
N GLU A 189 -25.02 -7.05 15.23
CA GLU A 189 -24.32 -8.01 14.39
C GLU A 189 -23.97 -7.45 12.99
N PRO A 190 -22.79 -7.81 12.43
CA PRO A 190 -22.36 -7.35 11.12
C PRO A 190 -23.12 -8.06 9.99
N SER A 191 -23.37 -7.33 8.91
CA SER A 191 -24.00 -7.82 7.68
C SER A 191 -23.24 -9.01 7.09
N LYS A 192 -23.99 -10.03 6.66
CA LYS A 192 -23.48 -11.22 5.98
C LYS A 192 -22.84 -10.89 4.62
N ASP A 193 -21.66 -11.50 4.41
CA ASP A 193 -20.85 -11.69 3.19
C ASP A 193 -20.13 -10.47 2.57
N ASN A 194 -18.78 -10.49 2.63
CA ASN A 194 -17.81 -10.11 1.56
C ASN A 194 -16.31 -10.04 1.97
N GLY A 195 -15.89 -10.62 3.12
CA GLY A 195 -14.47 -10.79 3.48
C GLY A 195 -13.89 -12.15 3.07
N ASP A 196 -12.57 -12.27 2.87
CA ASP A 196 -11.92 -13.55 2.57
C ASP A 196 -12.09 -14.51 3.76
N ARG A 197 -12.78 -15.64 3.55
CA ARG A 197 -13.09 -16.62 4.61
C ARG A 197 -11.86 -17.24 5.25
N THR A 198 -10.75 -17.35 4.53
CA THR A 198 -9.47 -17.80 5.08
C THR A 198 -8.87 -16.72 5.97
N ILE A 199 -8.96 -15.44 5.57
CA ILE A 199 -8.51 -14.32 6.41
C ILE A 199 -9.37 -14.21 7.67
N VAL A 200 -10.69 -14.40 7.58
CA VAL A 200 -11.58 -14.54 8.74
C VAL A 200 -11.06 -15.62 9.70
N SER A 201 -10.70 -16.80 9.16
CA SER A 201 -10.14 -17.90 9.95
C SER A 201 -8.80 -17.54 10.59
N ILE A 202 -7.92 -16.83 9.87
CA ILE A 202 -6.64 -16.35 10.39
C ILE A 202 -6.88 -15.35 11.54
N GLN A 203 -7.75 -14.37 11.36
CA GLN A 203 -8.07 -13.36 12.37
C GLN A 203 -8.66 -13.99 13.64
N LYS A 204 -9.63 -14.91 13.48
CA LYS A 204 -10.18 -15.68 14.61
C LYS A 204 -9.10 -16.46 15.35
N THR A 205 -8.19 -17.10 14.62
CA THR A 205 -7.11 -17.88 15.22
C THR A 205 -6.11 -16.99 15.95
N LEU A 206 -5.78 -15.82 15.38
CA LEU A 206 -4.89 -14.84 16.02
C LEU A 206 -5.51 -14.30 17.31
N ASN A 207 -6.80 -13.97 17.31
CA ASN A 207 -7.53 -13.56 18.50
C ASN A 207 -7.51 -14.65 19.57
N SER A 208 -7.84 -15.88 19.19
CA SER A 208 -7.96 -16.99 20.14
C SER A 208 -6.60 -17.43 20.73
N ARG A 209 -5.53 -17.48 19.92
CA ARG A 209 -4.23 -18.00 20.36
C ARG A 209 -3.32 -16.95 20.98
N TYR A 210 -3.47 -15.68 20.60
CA TYR A 210 -2.50 -14.63 20.94
C TYR A 210 -3.16 -13.33 21.43
N ASP A 211 -4.46 -13.36 21.74
CA ASP A 211 -5.22 -12.20 22.23
C ASP A 211 -5.03 -10.95 21.34
N ALA A 212 -5.11 -11.16 20.03
CA ALA A 212 -4.74 -10.15 19.04
C ALA A 212 -5.73 -8.97 18.94
N GLY A 213 -6.93 -9.08 19.51
CA GLY A 213 -7.94 -8.01 19.50
C GLY A 213 -8.38 -7.53 18.10
N LEU A 214 -8.30 -8.40 17.09
CA LEU A 214 -8.67 -8.09 15.72
C LEU A 214 -10.19 -8.05 15.53
N VAL A 215 -10.66 -7.11 14.73
CA VAL A 215 -11.98 -7.22 14.11
C VAL A 215 -11.94 -8.36 13.11
N VAL A 216 -12.92 -9.26 13.16
CA VAL A 216 -13.01 -10.41 12.27
C VAL A 216 -13.82 -10.02 11.04
N ASP A 217 -13.18 -9.31 10.12
CA ASP A 217 -13.79 -8.74 8.92
C ASP A 217 -13.37 -9.47 7.62
N GLY A 218 -12.43 -10.40 7.69
CA GLY A 218 -11.89 -11.09 6.52
C GLY A 218 -10.98 -10.23 5.65
N ILE A 219 -10.48 -9.11 6.17
CA ILE A 219 -9.59 -8.19 5.47
C ILE A 219 -8.14 -8.39 5.96
N ASN A 220 -7.24 -8.67 5.02
CA ASN A 220 -5.82 -8.78 5.31
C ASN A 220 -5.18 -7.38 5.41
N GLY A 221 -5.31 -6.76 6.58
CA GLY A 221 -4.78 -5.41 6.86
C GLY A 221 -3.60 -5.38 7.84
N PRO A 222 -3.06 -4.18 8.15
CA PRO A 222 -1.91 -4.01 9.04
C PRO A 222 -2.08 -4.59 10.43
N LYS A 223 -3.32 -4.61 10.96
CA LYS A 223 -3.63 -5.24 12.25
C LYS A 223 -3.43 -6.75 12.18
N THR A 224 -3.92 -7.40 11.12
CA THR A 224 -3.71 -8.84 10.86
C THR A 224 -2.22 -9.17 10.72
N GLN A 225 -1.44 -8.33 10.01
CA GLN A 225 0.00 -8.49 9.86
C GLN A 225 0.78 -8.29 11.18
N THR A 226 0.44 -7.24 11.93
CA THR A 226 1.03 -6.97 13.26
C THR A 226 0.75 -8.14 14.20
N ALA A 227 -0.46 -8.69 14.16
CA ALA A 227 -0.84 -9.86 14.95
C ALA A 227 -0.06 -11.12 14.53
N LEU A 228 0.21 -11.34 13.24
CA LEU A 228 1.09 -12.42 12.78
C LEU A 228 2.54 -12.25 13.28
N ILE A 229 3.07 -11.03 13.29
CA ILE A 229 4.42 -10.77 13.84
C ILE A 229 4.44 -10.98 15.36
N LYS A 230 3.40 -10.53 16.10
CA LYS A 230 3.27 -10.80 17.53
C LYS A 230 3.18 -12.29 17.83
N ALA A 231 2.40 -13.03 17.04
CA ALA A 231 2.32 -14.49 17.12
C ALA A 231 3.71 -15.12 16.92
N LEU A 232 4.45 -14.69 15.91
CA LEU A 232 5.80 -15.16 15.64
C LEU A 232 6.77 -14.87 16.79
N GLN A 233 6.80 -13.64 17.30
CA GLN A 233 7.64 -13.26 18.43
C GLN A 233 7.30 -14.07 19.68
N THR A 234 6.00 -14.28 19.94
CA THR A 234 5.50 -15.09 21.06
C THR A 234 5.98 -16.53 20.95
N GLU A 235 5.83 -17.15 19.78
CA GLU A 235 6.24 -18.55 19.57
C GLU A 235 7.76 -18.73 19.58
N LEU A 236 8.52 -17.78 19.03
CA LEU A 236 9.98 -17.78 19.13
C LEU A 236 10.46 -17.66 20.58
N ASN A 237 9.80 -16.82 21.39
CA ASN A 237 10.10 -16.72 22.81
C ASN A 237 9.75 -18.00 23.56
N LYS A 238 8.54 -18.52 23.34
CA LYS A 238 8.01 -19.69 24.05
C LYS A 238 8.80 -20.96 23.74
N GLN A 239 9.11 -21.20 22.46
CA GLN A 239 9.73 -22.45 22.03
C GLN A 239 11.26 -22.42 22.06
N PHE A 240 11.88 -21.23 21.93
CA PHE A 240 13.34 -21.11 21.77
C PHE A 240 14.00 -20.08 22.69
N ASN A 241 13.27 -19.55 23.69
CA ASN A 241 13.76 -18.60 24.69
C ASN A 241 14.50 -17.38 24.09
N LYS A 242 13.96 -16.83 22.98
CA LYS A 242 14.61 -15.74 22.22
C LYS A 242 14.59 -14.38 22.92
N LYS A 243 13.82 -14.21 24.00
CA LYS A 243 13.71 -12.98 24.81
C LYS A 243 13.41 -11.71 23.98
N LEU A 244 12.60 -11.85 22.94
CA LEU A 244 12.09 -10.76 22.11
C LEU A 244 11.03 -9.96 22.86
N ILE A 245 10.94 -8.67 22.55
CA ILE A 245 9.76 -7.87 22.91
C ILE A 245 8.65 -8.24 21.92
N VAL A 246 7.46 -8.58 22.42
CA VAL A 246 6.29 -8.90 21.58
C VAL A 246 5.57 -7.62 21.18
N ASP A 247 6.20 -6.84 20.29
CA ASP A 247 5.73 -5.53 19.85
C ASP A 247 5.05 -5.53 18.48
N GLY A 248 5.06 -6.67 17.78
CA GLY A 248 4.52 -6.78 16.43
C GLY A 248 5.35 -6.08 15.37
N LYS A 249 6.61 -5.71 15.68
CA LYS A 249 7.51 -5.04 14.76
C LYS A 249 8.53 -6.02 14.18
N TRP A 250 8.68 -5.97 12.86
CA TRP A 250 9.73 -6.72 12.16
C TRP A 250 11.09 -6.03 12.30
N GLY A 251 11.69 -6.11 13.50
CA GLY A 251 12.98 -5.50 13.83
C GLY A 251 14.17 -6.45 13.69
N ALA A 252 15.38 -5.89 13.79
CA ALA A 252 16.64 -6.64 13.68
C ALA A 252 16.73 -7.83 14.66
N LYS A 253 16.22 -7.67 15.89
CA LYS A 253 16.16 -8.75 16.89
C LYS A 253 15.22 -9.89 16.45
N THR A 254 14.01 -9.56 15.98
CA THR A 254 13.06 -10.54 15.44
C THR A 254 13.67 -11.29 14.24
N LYS A 255 14.29 -10.56 13.30
CA LYS A 255 14.96 -11.14 12.13
C LYS A 255 16.11 -12.08 12.52
N ALA A 256 16.91 -11.70 13.52
CA ALA A 256 18.01 -12.53 14.01
C ALA A 256 17.53 -13.82 14.69
N ALA A 257 16.36 -13.77 15.33
CA ALA A 257 15.79 -14.86 16.12
C ALA A 257 15.08 -15.95 15.31
N ILE A 258 14.85 -15.75 14.01
CA ILE A 258 14.17 -16.72 13.15
C ILE A 258 14.83 -18.10 13.21
N VAL A 259 13.99 -19.10 13.42
CA VAL A 259 14.30 -20.52 13.27
C VAL A 259 13.79 -20.97 11.90
N THR A 260 14.66 -21.64 11.14
CA THR A 260 14.32 -22.11 9.79
C THR A 260 13.29 -23.23 9.87
N LEU A 261 12.21 -23.12 9.10
CA LEU A 261 11.22 -24.18 8.94
C LEU A 261 11.40 -24.88 7.59
N GLU A 262 11.24 -26.19 7.57
CA GLU A 262 11.29 -27.00 6.35
C GLU A 262 10.21 -28.10 6.38
N LYS A 263 10.06 -28.81 5.25
CA LYS A 263 9.04 -29.85 5.09
C LYS A 263 9.12 -30.87 6.23
N GLY A 264 7.96 -31.17 6.83
CA GLY A 264 7.85 -32.00 8.03
C GLY A 264 7.75 -31.22 9.35
N ALA A 265 8.09 -29.92 9.37
CA ALA A 265 7.88 -29.07 10.55
C ALA A 265 6.40 -28.99 10.94
N LYS A 266 6.12 -28.99 12.25
CA LYS A 266 4.76 -28.95 12.80
C LYS A 266 4.63 -27.89 13.90
N GLY A 267 3.42 -27.40 14.11
CA GLY A 267 3.07 -26.53 15.24
C GLY A 267 2.89 -25.06 14.86
N ASN A 268 2.81 -24.19 15.86
CA ASN A 268 2.35 -22.82 15.68
C ASN A 268 3.23 -21.98 14.74
N LEU A 269 4.55 -22.20 14.71
CA LEU A 269 5.44 -21.53 13.75
C LEU A 269 5.13 -21.91 12.31
N THR A 270 4.81 -23.18 12.06
CA THR A 270 4.36 -23.66 10.75
C THR A 270 3.02 -23.03 10.37
N TRP A 271 2.08 -22.95 11.30
CA TRP A 271 0.80 -22.28 11.06
C TRP A 271 0.99 -20.79 10.70
N ILE A 272 1.88 -20.08 11.41
CA ILE A 272 2.20 -18.68 11.11
C ILE A 272 2.81 -18.55 9.71
N LEU A 273 3.70 -19.46 9.31
CA LEU A 273 4.23 -19.49 7.95
C LEU A 273 3.12 -19.68 6.90
N GLN A 274 2.21 -20.63 7.12
CA GLN A 274 1.07 -20.87 6.22
C GLN A 274 0.18 -19.63 6.13
N ALA A 275 -0.18 -19.02 7.26
CA ALA A 275 -0.97 -17.79 7.29
C ALA A 275 -0.27 -16.63 6.58
N ALA A 276 1.03 -16.41 6.83
CA ALA A 276 1.81 -15.35 6.19
C ALA A 276 1.90 -15.54 4.66
N LEU A 277 2.14 -16.78 4.19
CA LEU A 277 2.11 -17.09 2.76
C LEU A 277 0.75 -16.78 2.13
N TYR A 278 -0.34 -17.15 2.81
CA TYR A 278 -1.70 -16.86 2.35
C TYR A 278 -1.94 -15.35 2.25
N THR A 279 -1.49 -14.58 3.25
CA THR A 279 -1.63 -13.12 3.24
C THR A 279 -0.82 -12.45 2.13
N GLU A 280 0.27 -13.07 1.68
CA GLU A 280 1.05 -12.64 0.51
C GLU A 280 0.45 -13.13 -0.82
N GLY A 281 -0.72 -13.78 -0.81
CA GLY A 281 -1.42 -14.27 -1.99
C GLY A 281 -1.03 -15.68 -2.45
N TYR A 282 -0.22 -16.41 -1.67
CA TYR A 282 0.22 -17.77 -2.00
C TYR A 282 -0.60 -18.78 -1.21
N LYS A 283 -1.21 -19.75 -1.89
CA LYS A 283 -2.09 -20.74 -1.25
C LYS A 283 -1.25 -21.92 -0.69
N PRO A 284 -1.01 -22.04 0.64
CA PRO A 284 -0.15 -23.08 1.22
C PRO A 284 -0.88 -24.43 1.42
N GLY A 285 -2.11 -24.55 0.93
CA GLY A 285 -3.04 -25.61 1.31
C GLY A 285 -3.83 -25.24 2.56
N THR A 286 -4.23 -26.24 3.33
CA THR A 286 -4.90 -26.07 4.62
C THR A 286 -3.94 -25.44 5.63
N LEU A 287 -4.42 -24.50 6.45
CA LEU A 287 -3.66 -23.91 7.56
C LEU A 287 -3.70 -24.85 8.77
N ASP A 288 -3.14 -26.04 8.60
CA ASP A 288 -3.22 -27.17 9.53
C ASP A 288 -2.02 -27.28 10.49
N SER A 289 -1.08 -26.33 10.43
CA SER A 289 0.17 -26.34 11.21
C SER A 289 1.14 -27.44 10.78
N ILE A 290 1.01 -28.03 9.59
CA ILE A 290 1.89 -29.07 9.05
C ILE A 290 2.56 -28.56 7.76
N PHE A 291 3.90 -28.54 7.73
CA PHE A 291 4.66 -28.14 6.56
C PHE A 291 4.69 -29.32 5.58
N GLY A 292 3.59 -29.50 4.84
CA GLY A 292 3.41 -30.52 3.81
C GLY A 292 3.81 -30.04 2.40
N GLN A 293 3.48 -30.86 1.40
CA GLN A 293 3.84 -30.58 -0.01
C GLN A 293 3.22 -29.28 -0.54
N ALA A 294 1.98 -28.96 -0.13
CA ALA A 294 1.30 -27.74 -0.55
C ALA A 294 2.00 -26.48 -0.03
N THR A 295 2.41 -26.49 1.25
CA THR A 295 3.16 -25.39 1.86
C THR A 295 4.55 -25.25 1.23
N GLU A 296 5.26 -26.35 0.98
CA GLU A 296 6.54 -26.35 0.25
C GLU A 296 6.41 -25.72 -1.14
N THR A 297 5.35 -26.08 -1.87
CA THR A 297 5.10 -25.58 -3.22
C THR A 297 4.76 -24.08 -3.21
N ALA A 298 3.95 -23.62 -2.27
CA ALA A 298 3.62 -22.21 -2.09
C ALA A 298 4.87 -21.38 -1.73
N LEU A 299 5.68 -21.89 -0.80
CA LEU A 299 6.93 -21.27 -0.40
C LEU A 299 7.92 -21.14 -1.57
N ALA A 300 8.09 -22.20 -2.36
CA ALA A 300 8.98 -22.17 -3.51
C ALA A 300 8.55 -21.10 -4.54
N LYS A 301 7.25 -20.94 -4.75
CA LYS A 301 6.69 -19.88 -5.62
C LYS A 301 6.95 -18.49 -5.04
N PHE A 302 6.71 -18.31 -3.75
CA PHE A 302 6.98 -17.06 -3.04
C PHE A 302 8.46 -16.66 -3.13
N GLN A 303 9.37 -17.58 -2.83
CA GLN A 303 10.82 -17.34 -2.88
C GLN A 303 11.27 -16.92 -4.30
N LYS A 304 10.79 -17.62 -5.34
CA LYS A 304 11.08 -17.25 -6.74
C LYS A 304 10.55 -15.85 -7.09
N ALA A 305 9.31 -15.53 -6.69
CA ALA A 305 8.69 -14.25 -6.99
C ALA A 305 9.38 -13.07 -6.27
N LYS A 306 9.92 -13.30 -5.07
CA LYS A 306 10.71 -12.32 -4.31
C LYS A 306 12.20 -12.31 -4.69
N MET A 307 12.60 -13.09 -5.69
CA MET A 307 13.98 -13.19 -6.18
C MET A 307 15.00 -13.56 -5.07
N ILE A 308 14.58 -14.37 -4.11
CA ILE A 308 15.45 -14.96 -3.08
C ILE A 308 15.73 -16.44 -3.41
N ALA A 309 16.68 -17.05 -2.70
CA ALA A 309 17.00 -18.47 -2.88
C ALA A 309 15.73 -19.33 -2.73
N ALA A 310 15.36 -20.05 -3.79
CA ALA A 310 14.20 -20.95 -3.82
C ALA A 310 14.54 -22.33 -3.24
N ASP A 311 15.16 -22.34 -2.06
CA ASP A 311 15.66 -23.52 -1.35
C ASP A 311 14.56 -24.33 -0.65
N LYS A 312 13.30 -23.85 -0.72
CA LYS A 312 12.12 -24.46 -0.07
C LYS A 312 12.21 -24.50 1.46
N LYS A 313 13.10 -23.70 2.04
CA LYS A 313 13.25 -23.53 3.49
C LYS A 313 12.83 -22.13 3.89
N ALA A 314 11.91 -22.02 4.84
CA ALA A 314 11.48 -20.72 5.36
C ALA A 314 12.50 -20.23 6.39
N GLY A 315 13.60 -19.67 5.89
CA GLY A 315 14.68 -19.09 6.69
C GLY A 315 14.55 -17.58 6.87
N LYS A 316 15.62 -16.95 7.39
CA LYS A 316 15.68 -15.50 7.65
C LYS A 316 15.32 -14.63 6.45
N ALA A 317 15.77 -15.01 5.24
CA ALA A 317 15.46 -14.28 4.02
C ALA A 317 13.96 -14.38 3.66
N THR A 318 13.38 -15.58 3.75
CA THR A 318 11.95 -15.80 3.52
C THR A 318 11.09 -14.99 4.49
N PHE A 319 11.35 -15.11 5.80
CA PHE A 319 10.56 -14.37 6.78
C PHE A 319 10.78 -12.85 6.69
N ALA A 320 11.95 -12.41 6.23
CA ALA A 320 12.18 -11.00 5.96
C ALA A 320 11.30 -10.48 4.83
N GLU A 321 11.05 -11.27 3.78
CA GLU A 321 10.15 -10.89 2.69
C GLU A 321 8.67 -11.05 3.06
N LEU A 322 8.31 -12.05 3.88
CA LEU A 322 6.93 -12.27 4.34
C LEU A 322 6.44 -11.13 5.25
N PHE A 323 7.35 -10.53 6.01
CA PHE A 323 7.06 -9.45 6.95
C PHE A 323 7.82 -8.16 6.64
N ALA A 324 8.29 -8.02 5.39
CA ALA A 324 8.86 -6.77 4.90
C ALA A 324 7.75 -5.73 4.94
N ALA A 325 7.94 -4.71 5.77
CA ALA A 325 7.02 -3.59 5.87
C ALA A 325 7.00 -2.82 4.56
#